data_AF-A0A6I9N4S9-F1
#
_entry.id   AF-A0A6I9N4S9-F1
#
_cell.length_a   1.000
_cell.length_b   1.000
_cell.length_c   1.000
_cell.angle_alpha   90.00
_cell.angle_beta   90.00
_cell.angle_gamma   90.00
#
_symmetry.space_group_name_H-M   'P 1'
#
loop_
_entity.id
_entity.type
_entity.pdbx_description
1 polymer ?
#
loop_
_entity_poly.entity_id
_entity_poly.type
_entity_poly.pdbx_seq_one_letter_code
_entity_poly.pdbx_strand_id
1 'polypeptide(L)'
;MMGGAWFQEVFGSPETVTDECLLARATEAVRSQLGVTSAPCWTWVALQKDCIPQYYMGHFRKVEYMRHLIKENNLSLSLIGSSYDGVSVNDVIFSGRTAAEELIGAAV
;
A
#
# COMPACT_ATOMS: atom_id res chain seq x y z
N MET A 1 -7.53 3.79 -10.12
CA MET A 1 -6.37 2.92 -9.82
C MET A 1 -6.56 1.63 -10.57
N MET A 2 -5.53 1.09 -11.21
CA MET A 2 -5.60 -0.19 -11.92
C MET A 2 -4.52 -1.12 -11.38
N GLY A 3 -4.70 -2.42 -11.55
CA GLY A 3 -3.75 -3.42 -11.05
C GLY A 3 -4.16 -3.99 -9.71
N GLY A 4 -3.23 -4.00 -8.75
CA GLY A 4 -3.36 -4.71 -7.47
C GLY A 4 -2.80 -6.12 -7.56
N ALA A 5 -3.42 -7.07 -6.85
CA ALA A 5 -2.96 -8.46 -6.80
C ALA A 5 -2.87 -9.14 -8.18
N TRP A 6 -3.59 -8.62 -9.19
CA TRP A 6 -3.61 -9.16 -10.55
C TRP A 6 -2.77 -8.35 -11.55
N PHE A 7 -1.87 -7.48 -11.08
CA PHE A 7 -1.11 -6.61 -11.99
C PHE A 7 -0.32 -7.43 -13.01
N GLN A 8 0.38 -8.48 -12.58
CA GLN A 8 1.25 -9.26 -13.47
C GLN A 8 0.46 -10.06 -14.50
N GLU A 9 -0.70 -10.58 -14.11
CA GLU A 9 -1.60 -11.33 -14.98
C GLU A 9 -2.22 -10.44 -16.06
N VAL A 10 -2.48 -9.17 -15.75
CA VAL A 10 -3.13 -8.22 -16.66
C VAL A 10 -2.12 -7.44 -17.52
N PHE A 11 -0.98 -7.05 -16.95
CA PHE A 11 -0.02 -6.12 -17.57
C PHE A 11 1.36 -6.72 -17.83
N GLY A 12 1.65 -7.92 -17.30
CA GLY A 12 2.98 -8.52 -17.34
C GLY A 12 3.92 -7.94 -16.28
N SER A 13 5.22 -8.07 -16.49
CA SER A 13 6.22 -7.66 -15.51
C SER A 13 6.16 -6.14 -15.24
N PRO A 14 6.14 -5.71 -13.96
CA PRO A 14 6.25 -4.30 -13.58
C PRO A 14 7.57 -3.65 -14.02
N GLU A 15 8.58 -4.45 -14.39
CA GLU A 15 9.88 -3.95 -14.86
C GLU A 15 9.89 -3.60 -16.35
N THR A 16 8.95 -4.14 -17.12
CA THR A 16 8.96 -4.02 -18.59
C THR A 16 7.71 -3.37 -19.15
N VAL A 17 6.65 -3.23 -18.35
CA VAL A 17 5.43 -2.54 -18.76
C VAL A 17 5.72 -1.07 -19.04
N THR A 18 5.17 -0.54 -20.13
CA THR A 18 5.37 0.86 -20.51
C THR A 18 4.20 1.73 -20.08
N ASP A 19 4.47 3.03 -19.88
CA ASP A 19 3.45 4.00 -19.53
C ASP A 19 2.36 4.11 -20.61
N GLU A 20 2.69 3.93 -21.89
CA GLU A 20 1.72 3.95 -22.99
C GLU A 20 0.73 2.79 -22.89
N CYS A 21 1.19 1.59 -22.50
CA CYS A 21 0.33 0.43 -22.28
C CYS A 21 -0.66 0.69 -21.14
N LEU A 22 -0.17 1.23 -20.02
CA LEU A 22 -0.99 1.59 -18.87
C LEU A 22 -1.99 2.70 -19.22
N LEU A 23 -1.54 3.74 -19.92
CA LEU A 23 -2.40 4.85 -20.36
C LEU A 23 -3.49 4.37 -21.32
N ALA A 24 -3.15 3.50 -22.28
CA ALA A 24 -4.11 2.93 -23.21
C ALA A 24 -5.19 2.14 -22.45
N ARG A 25 -4.79 1.32 -21.47
CA ARG A 25 -5.75 0.57 -20.64
C ARG A 25 -6.64 1.49 -19.80
N ALA A 26 -6.08 2.52 -19.19
CA ALA A 26 -6.85 3.50 -18.41
C ALA A 26 -7.85 4.25 -19.28
N THR A 27 -7.44 4.68 -20.47
CA THR A 27 -8.29 5.40 -21.43
C THR A 27 -9.43 4.50 -21.92
N GLU A 28 -9.15 3.23 -22.20
CA GLU A 28 -10.19 2.26 -22.58
C GLU A 28 -11.17 1.98 -21.43
N ALA A 29 -10.69 1.89 -20.19
CA ALA A 29 -11.56 1.75 -19.02
C ALA A 29 -12.50 2.95 -18.88
N VAL A 30 -11.98 4.18 -19.01
CA VAL A 30 -12.79 5.42 -18.96
C VAL A 30 -13.82 5.45 -20.10
N ARG A 31 -13.42 5.08 -21.32
CA ARG A 31 -14.33 5.02 -22.47
C ARG A 31 -15.45 4.02 -22.26
N SER A 32 -15.12 2.80 -21.87
CA SER A 32 -16.09 1.71 -21.70
C SER A 32 -17.02 1.91 -20.50
N GLN A 33 -16.52 2.48 -19.40
CA GLN A 33 -17.28 2.63 -18.16
C GLN A 33 -18.05 3.95 -18.10
N LEU A 34 -17.51 5.03 -18.68
CA LEU A 34 -18.07 6.38 -18.57
C LEU A 34 -18.54 6.96 -19.92
N GLY A 35 -18.31 6.27 -21.04
CA GLY A 35 -18.73 6.72 -22.37
C GLY A 35 -17.93 7.89 -22.94
N VAL A 36 -16.83 8.28 -22.31
CA VAL A 36 -15.98 9.39 -22.76
C VAL A 36 -15.14 8.94 -23.96
N THR A 37 -15.42 9.48 -25.14
CA THR A 37 -14.75 9.10 -26.39
C THR A 37 -13.63 10.05 -26.81
N SER A 38 -13.62 11.27 -26.28
CA SER A 38 -12.57 12.25 -26.52
C SER A 38 -11.23 11.80 -25.94
N ALA A 39 -10.13 12.15 -26.61
CA ALA A 39 -8.79 11.91 -26.09
C ALA A 39 -8.52 12.79 -24.84
N PRO A 40 -7.75 12.30 -23.86
CA PRO A 40 -7.36 13.10 -22.70
C PRO A 40 -6.51 14.29 -23.14
N CYS A 41 -6.82 15.49 -22.64
CA CYS A 41 -6.03 16.70 -22.90
C CYS A 41 -4.72 16.74 -22.11
N TRP A 42 -4.63 15.97 -21.02
CA TRP A 42 -3.46 15.84 -20.18
C TRP A 42 -3.44 14.47 -19.52
N THR A 43 -2.25 13.89 -19.35
CA THR A 43 -2.06 12.55 -18.81
C THR A 43 -0.84 12.50 -17.91
N TRP A 44 -0.95 11.75 -16.81
CA TRP A 44 0.17 11.40 -15.95
C TRP A 44 0.06 9.93 -15.57
N VAL A 45 1.13 9.18 -15.83
CA VAL A 45 1.22 7.75 -15.51
C VAL A 45 2.32 7.58 -14.47
N ALA A 46 2.03 6.80 -13.43
CA ALA A 46 3.01 6.44 -12.43
C ALA A 46 2.71 5.01 -11.95
N LEU A 47 3.72 4.14 -12.03
CA LEU A 47 3.66 2.79 -11.51
C LEU A 47 4.20 2.75 -10.08
N GLN A 48 3.36 2.33 -9.14
CA GLN A 48 3.71 2.21 -7.73
C GLN A 48 3.91 0.73 -7.38
N LYS A 49 5.18 0.29 -7.29
CA LYS A 49 5.55 -1.10 -6.96
C LYS A 49 5.47 -1.33 -5.45
N ASP A 50 4.97 -2.50 -5.05
CA ASP A 50 4.86 -2.93 -3.64
C ASP A 50 4.23 -1.88 -2.71
N CYS A 51 3.28 -1.10 -3.24
CA CYS A 51 2.82 0.13 -2.60
C CYS A 51 1.64 -0.05 -1.64
N ILE A 52 0.89 -1.15 -1.75
CA ILE A 52 -0.25 -1.46 -0.88
C ILE A 52 -0.03 -2.83 -0.26
N PRO A 53 0.37 -2.89 1.03
CA PRO A 53 0.53 -4.15 1.75
C PRO A 53 -0.75 -5.00 1.70
N GLN A 54 -0.57 -6.30 1.46
CA GLN A 54 -1.67 -7.27 1.42
C GLN A 54 -1.69 -8.07 2.73
N TYR A 55 -2.76 -7.92 3.51
CA TYR A 55 -2.92 -8.62 4.78
C TYR A 55 -3.58 -9.98 4.54
N TYR A 56 -2.74 -10.99 4.32
CA TYR A 56 -3.21 -12.37 4.16
C TYR A 56 -3.73 -12.95 5.47
N MET A 57 -4.38 -14.12 5.37
CA MET A 57 -4.85 -14.85 6.55
C MET A 57 -3.71 -15.09 7.55
N GLY A 58 -3.93 -14.73 8.81
CA GLY A 58 -2.93 -14.83 9.87
C GLY A 58 -2.01 -13.61 10.00
N HIS A 59 -2.22 -12.53 9.24
CA HIS A 59 -1.47 -11.28 9.36
C HIS A 59 -1.35 -10.78 10.80
N PHE A 60 -2.46 -10.71 11.54
CA PHE A 60 -2.47 -10.24 12.93
C PHE A 60 -1.54 -11.07 13.83
N ARG A 61 -1.54 -12.41 13.69
CA ARG A 61 -0.67 -13.31 14.46
C ARG A 61 0.80 -13.08 14.14
N LYS A 62 1.11 -12.83 12.86
CA LYS A 62 2.48 -12.51 12.43
C LYS A 62 2.96 -11.21 13.06
N VAL A 63 2.12 -10.18 13.07
CA VAL A 63 2.43 -8.88 13.69
C VAL A 63 2.60 -9.01 15.20
N GLU A 64 1.69 -9.71 15.88
CA GLU A 64 1.79 -10.00 17.32
C GLU A 64 3.07 -10.76 17.66
N TYR A 65 3.42 -11.79 16.87
CA TYR A 65 4.66 -12.54 17.06
C TYR A 65 5.91 -11.67 16.92
N MET A 66 5.96 -10.78 15.92
CA MET A 66 7.09 -9.85 15.76
C MET A 66 7.21 -8.91 16.96
N ARG A 67 6.09 -8.36 17.46
CA ARG A 67 6.08 -7.50 18.67
C ARG A 67 6.49 -8.27 19.92
N HIS A 68 6.05 -9.51 20.05
CA HIS A 68 6.44 -10.40 21.14
C HIS A 68 7.95 -10.61 21.16
N LEU A 69 8.56 -10.96 20.02
CA LEU A 69 10.01 -11.12 19.91
C LEU A 69 10.77 -9.85 20.29
N ILE A 70 10.32 -8.68 19.85
CA ILE A 70 10.92 -7.39 20.20
C ILE A 70 10.90 -7.19 21.72
N LYS A 71 9.76 -7.43 22.35
CA LYS A 71 9.57 -7.27 23.80
C LYS A 71 10.39 -8.27 24.59
N GLU A 72 10.33 -9.55 24.25
CA GLU A 72 11.07 -10.62 24.95
C GLU A 72 12.58 -10.41 24.90
N ASN A 73 13.09 -9.88 23.79
CA ASN A 73 14.53 -9.61 23.62
C ASN A 73 14.93 -8.20 24.09
N ASN A 74 14.02 -7.44 24.69
CA ASN A 74 14.24 -6.08 25.18
C ASN A 74 14.88 -5.16 24.12
N LEU A 75 14.40 -5.24 22.87
CA LEU A 75 14.91 -4.44 21.76
C LEU A 75 14.28 -3.04 21.78
N SER A 76 15.11 -2.01 21.64
CA SER A 76 14.65 -0.62 21.46
C SER A 76 14.15 -0.38 20.03
N LEU A 77 13.07 -1.05 19.65
CA LEU A 77 12.50 -1.05 18.30
C LEU A 77 10.97 -1.02 18.35
N SER A 78 10.35 -0.15 17.54
CA SER A 78 8.88 -0.09 17.37
C SER A 78 8.51 -0.39 15.92
N LEU A 79 7.40 -1.11 15.71
CA LEU A 79 6.87 -1.44 14.39
C LEU A 79 5.64 -0.57 14.09
N ILE A 80 5.77 0.35 13.13
CA ILE A 80 4.73 1.32 12.74
C ILE A 80 4.60 1.43 11.21
N GLY A 81 3.47 1.96 10.75
CA GLY A 81 3.21 2.18 9.33
C GLY A 81 2.30 1.13 8.69
N SER A 82 2.15 1.24 7.36
CA SER A 82 1.09 0.55 6.61
C SER A 82 1.24 -0.96 6.52
N SER A 83 2.36 -1.51 6.98
CA SER A 83 2.64 -2.94 6.98
C SER A 83 2.11 -3.68 8.21
N TYR A 84 1.59 -2.97 9.22
CA TYR A 84 1.27 -3.57 10.52
C TYR A 84 -0.22 -3.49 10.87
N ASP A 85 -0.74 -2.33 11.24
CA ASP A 85 -2.08 -2.22 11.88
C ASP A 85 -3.15 -1.54 11.02
N GLY A 86 -2.87 -1.29 9.74
CA GLY A 86 -3.81 -0.65 8.85
C GLY A 86 -3.09 0.05 7.69
N VAL A 87 -3.69 -0.03 6.50
CA VAL A 87 -3.11 0.53 5.28
C VAL A 87 -3.48 2.00 5.05
N SER A 88 -4.45 2.53 5.80
CA SER A 88 -4.93 3.89 5.58
C SER A 88 -3.97 4.93 6.13
N VAL A 89 -4.02 6.15 5.59
CA VAL A 89 -3.24 7.28 6.09
C VAL A 89 -3.55 7.54 7.57
N ASN A 90 -4.81 7.40 7.98
CA ASN A 90 -5.21 7.60 9.37
C ASN A 90 -4.58 6.56 10.30
N ASP A 91 -4.57 5.29 9.90
CA ASP A 91 -3.96 4.20 10.68
C ASP A 91 -2.45 4.42 10.83
N VAL A 92 -1.79 4.84 9.74
CA VAL A 92 -0.35 5.12 9.74
C VAL A 92 -0.02 6.29 10.67
N ILE A 93 -0.76 7.40 10.58
CA ILE A 93 -0.59 8.56 11.47
C ILE A 93 -0.82 8.15 12.93
N PHE A 94 -1.89 7.40 13.19
CA PHE A 94 -2.20 6.90 14.52
C PHE A 94 -1.09 6.01 15.06
N SER A 95 -0.60 5.03 14.28
CA SER A 95 0.49 4.15 14.68
C SER A 95 1.77 4.91 15.04
N GLY A 96 2.11 5.94 14.25
CA GLY A 96 3.30 6.77 14.49
C GLY A 96 3.16 7.61 15.76
N ARG A 97 1.98 8.20 15.97
CA ARG A 97 1.67 8.93 17.20
C ARG A 97 1.78 8.04 18.44
N THR A 98 1.12 6.89 18.43
CA THR A 98 1.11 5.94 19.56
C THR A 98 2.53 5.49 19.91
N ALA A 99 3.34 5.11 18.91
CA ALA A 99 4.72 4.72 19.17
C ALA A 99 5.57 5.85 19.75
N ALA A 100 5.36 7.09 19.31
CA ALA A 100 6.05 8.24 19.90
C ALA A 100 5.64 8.48 21.35
N GLU A 101 4.34 8.40 21.67
CA GLU A 101 3.79 8.52 23.03
C GLU A 101 4.33 7.42 23.97
N GLU A 102 4.40 6.18 23.50
CA GLU A 102 4.98 5.04 24.23
C GLU A 102 6.47 5.26 24.56
N LEU A 103 7.26 5.79 23.61
CA LEU A 103 8.70 6.02 23.80
C LEU A 103 9.00 7.13 24.82
N ILE A 104 8.15 8.15 24.91
CA ILE A 104 8.33 9.26 25.85
C ILE A 104 7.66 9.00 27.22
N GLY A 105 7.00 7.85 27.39
CA GLY A 105 6.30 7.49 28.63
C GLY A 105 5.04 8.32 28.88
N ALA A 106 4.51 8.98 27.86
CA ALA A 106 3.23 9.68 27.92
C ALA A 106 2.12 8.63 27.71
N ALA A 107 1.78 7.89 28.76
CA ALA A 107 0.68 6.95 28.70
C ALA A 107 -0.64 7.68 28.46
N VAL A 108 -1.44 7.20 27.51
CA VAL A 108 -2.89 7.36 27.48
C VAL A 108 -3.52 6.22 28.25
#